data_AF-A0A2W0GS71-F1
#
_entry.id   AF-A0A2W0GS71-F1
#
_cell.length_a   1.000
_cell.length_b   1.000
_cell.length_c   1.000
_cell.angle_alpha   90.00
_cell.angle_beta   90.00
_cell.angle_gamma   90.00
#
_symmetry.space_group_name_H-M   'P 1'
#
loop_
_entity.id
_entity.type
_entity.pdbx_description
1 polymer ?
#
loop_
_entity_poly.entity_id
_entity_poly.type
_entity_poly.pdbx_seq_one_letter_code
_entity_poly.pdbx_strand_id
1 'polypeptide(L)'
;MSRNKKRNKKAQNSSQSDGLAQAINNAQKERLITYPHVQIPSPAELGLERYEPKKTPGNNDIDTQSATDEAPQIDDSVINKFDIRKLRMALVTLAEAGADMSDHVFINPGNSSPARERNRYLFIQRPFHNRLELITLVKRYARRSRFMDEGMQAFNQAVKETSASYLIEESALSWLKDKKAACWAWCYIKNQNKPIPLPPDSYLQANTSVNNLGFVSPEHMPADIPSFYSDTGIPEPELSPKGLLEAVTAFFDHWLVERHIKHGEADKLRRMWEALNQRAEMKKSPFDFLDGGNSDAIEWCWSYVTNKMFGINWYKFSATSDSDRRALLDSLYQVWECPPDTRKLFMHELRRAWSQRKFRAEQKQRKLFQAYIAPQTKEKLSQLAKERGMKMNEILERLIEDAYSLMKK
;
A
#
# COMPACT_ATOMS: atom_id res chain seq x y z
N MET A 1 44.31 44.70 13.26
CA MET A 1 44.41 43.23 13.11
C MET A 1 43.27 42.64 12.25
N SER A 2 43.20 42.90 10.94
CA SER A 2 42.16 42.26 10.08
C SER A 2 42.51 42.14 8.59
N ARG A 3 43.77 41.81 8.26
CA ARG A 3 44.17 41.52 6.86
C ARG A 3 44.98 40.23 6.64
N ASN A 4 45.42 39.53 7.69
CA ASN A 4 46.22 38.29 7.55
C ASN A 4 45.43 36.97 7.49
N LYS A 5 44.10 36.96 7.69
CA LYS A 5 43.31 35.71 7.64
C LYS A 5 42.81 35.29 6.25
N LYS A 6 42.91 36.15 5.22
CA LYS A 6 42.42 35.84 3.86
C LYS A 6 43.46 35.22 2.92
N ARG A 7 44.76 35.26 3.24
CA ARG A 7 45.81 34.66 2.39
C ARG A 7 46.04 33.16 2.62
N ASN A 8 45.82 32.64 3.84
CA ASN A 8 46.04 31.21 4.13
C ASN A 8 44.96 30.26 3.56
N LYS A 9 43.77 30.76 3.23
CA LYS A 9 42.69 29.90 2.69
C LYS A 9 42.81 29.62 1.19
N LYS A 10 43.68 30.34 0.48
CA LYS A 10 43.87 30.16 -0.98
C LYS A 10 45.01 29.19 -1.33
N ALA A 11 45.95 28.97 -0.42
CA ALA A 11 47.08 28.03 -0.61
C ALA A 11 46.73 26.57 -0.25
N GLN A 12 45.75 26.35 0.64
CA GLN A 12 45.26 24.99 0.97
C GLN A 12 44.35 24.38 -0.11
N ASN A 13 43.68 25.21 -0.91
CA ASN A 13 42.77 24.71 -1.96
C ASN A 13 43.49 24.36 -3.27
N SER A 14 44.70 24.86 -3.54
CA SER A 14 45.46 24.49 -4.75
C SER A 14 46.26 23.20 -4.58
N SER A 15 46.61 22.81 -3.35
CA SER A 15 47.34 21.56 -3.07
C SER A 15 46.44 20.32 -3.03
N GLN A 16 45.13 20.48 -2.81
CA GLN A 16 44.16 19.38 -2.86
C GLN A 16 43.62 19.07 -4.27
N SER A 17 43.63 20.03 -5.21
CA SER A 17 43.18 19.78 -6.58
C SER A 17 44.19 18.98 -7.40
N ASP A 18 45.49 19.16 -7.14
CA ASP A 18 46.55 18.51 -7.92
C ASP A 18 46.73 17.04 -7.53
N GLY A 19 46.46 16.68 -6.27
CA GLY A 19 46.45 15.29 -5.81
C GLY A 19 45.30 14.44 -6.37
N LEU A 20 44.14 15.06 -6.65
CA LEU A 20 42.98 14.35 -7.20
C LEU A 20 43.13 14.09 -8.71
N ALA A 21 43.76 15.01 -9.44
CA ALA A 21 44.03 14.85 -10.87
C ALA A 21 45.10 13.77 -11.16
N GLN A 22 46.08 13.59 -10.27
CA GLN A 22 47.06 12.50 -10.36
C GLN A 22 46.47 11.12 -10.04
N ALA A 23 45.50 11.04 -9.12
CA ALA A 23 44.84 9.77 -8.78
C ALA A 23 43.90 9.27 -9.89
N ILE A 24 43.22 10.17 -10.61
CA ILE A 24 42.31 9.80 -11.71
C ILE A 24 43.10 9.32 -12.95
N ASN A 25 44.26 9.90 -13.24
CA ASN A 25 45.10 9.48 -14.36
C ASN A 25 45.75 8.10 -14.14
N ASN A 26 46.07 7.74 -12.90
CA ASN A 26 46.61 6.42 -12.58
C ASN A 26 45.51 5.33 -12.65
N ALA A 27 44.26 5.64 -12.27
CA ALA A 27 43.14 4.70 -12.36
C ALA A 27 42.66 4.44 -13.81
N GLN A 28 42.92 5.36 -14.75
CA GLN A 28 42.60 5.17 -16.17
C GLN A 28 43.67 4.38 -16.95
N LYS A 29 44.88 4.18 -16.39
CA LYS A 29 45.95 3.41 -17.03
C LYS A 29 45.91 1.90 -16.73
N GLU A 30 45.14 1.47 -15.73
CA GLU A 30 45.03 0.06 -15.32
C GLU A 30 43.80 -0.69 -15.88
N ARG A 31 43.02 -0.08 -16.78
CA ARG A 31 41.90 -0.75 -17.47
C ARG A 31 42.20 -0.94 -18.97
N LEU A 32 43.24 -1.71 -19.26
CA LEU A 32 43.48 -2.31 -20.57
C LEU A 32 43.91 -3.76 -20.35
N ILE A 33 42.91 -4.63 -20.11
CA ILE A 33 43.07 -6.07 -20.23
C ILE A 33 42.12 -6.54 -21.33
N THR A 34 42.76 -7.02 -22.39
CA THR A 34 42.26 -7.62 -23.61
C THR A 34 41.46 -8.90 -23.35
N TYR A 35 40.30 -9.05 -24.01
CA TYR A 35 39.58 -10.33 -24.11
C TYR A 35 39.80 -10.94 -25.51
N PRO A 36 40.01 -12.26 -25.62
CA PRO A 36 40.20 -12.92 -26.91
C PRO A 36 38.87 -13.15 -27.64
N HIS A 37 38.92 -13.00 -28.96
CA HIS A 37 37.87 -13.32 -29.92
C HIS A 37 37.38 -14.77 -29.77
N VAL A 38 36.08 -14.95 -29.54
CA VAL A 38 35.39 -16.22 -29.79
C VAL A 38 34.52 -16.03 -31.03
N GLN A 39 34.84 -16.75 -32.10
CA GLN A 39 34.08 -16.79 -33.34
C GLN A 39 32.81 -17.64 -33.16
N ILE A 40 31.67 -17.10 -33.58
CA ILE A 40 30.38 -17.80 -33.66
C ILE A 40 30.26 -18.39 -35.06
N PRO A 41 30.12 -19.71 -35.25
CA PRO A 41 29.82 -20.28 -36.56
C PRO A 41 28.33 -20.17 -36.91
N SER A 42 28.10 -19.91 -38.20
CA SER A 42 26.80 -19.74 -38.87
C SER A 42 25.96 -21.03 -38.91
N PRO A 43 24.62 -20.95 -38.82
CA PRO A 43 23.74 -22.12 -38.83
C PRO A 43 23.49 -22.60 -40.26
N ALA A 44 24.38 -23.45 -40.77
CA ALA A 44 24.18 -24.16 -42.03
C ALA A 44 24.80 -25.56 -41.93
N GLU A 45 24.30 -26.39 -41.01
CA GLU A 45 24.55 -27.83 -40.98
C GLU A 45 23.69 -28.43 -39.87
N LEU A 46 22.53 -28.96 -40.24
CA LEU A 46 21.84 -30.08 -39.59
C LEU A 46 20.65 -30.41 -40.49
N GLY A 47 20.90 -31.29 -41.45
CA GLY A 47 19.88 -31.86 -42.32
C GLY A 47 18.95 -32.76 -41.50
N LEU A 48 17.65 -32.52 -41.64
CA LEU A 48 16.59 -33.49 -41.39
C LEU A 48 15.40 -33.11 -42.30
N GLU A 49 14.80 -34.15 -42.86
CA GLU A 49 14.13 -34.19 -44.15
C GLU A 49 12.76 -33.49 -44.18
N ARG A 50 12.45 -32.89 -45.34
CA ARG A 50 11.10 -32.43 -45.71
C ARG A 50 10.26 -33.64 -46.10
N TYR A 51 9.15 -33.84 -45.40
CA TYR A 51 8.11 -34.79 -45.78
C TYR A 51 7.06 -34.09 -46.65
N GLU A 52 6.92 -34.49 -47.91
CA GLU A 52 5.84 -34.05 -48.81
C GLU A 52 4.55 -34.84 -48.56
N PRO A 53 3.35 -34.21 -48.59
CA PRO A 53 2.10 -34.94 -48.67
C PRO A 53 1.68 -35.17 -50.13
N LYS A 54 1.50 -36.46 -50.46
CA LYS A 54 1.00 -36.97 -51.74
C LYS A 54 -0.47 -36.61 -51.99
N LYS A 55 -0.78 -36.45 -53.28
CA LYS A 55 -2.11 -36.25 -53.87
C LYS A 55 -3.09 -37.39 -53.57
N THR A 56 -4.36 -37.00 -53.49
CA THR A 56 -5.62 -37.77 -53.39
C THR A 56 -5.79 -38.82 -54.50
N PRO A 57 -6.67 -39.80 -54.26
CA PRO A 57 -7.79 -39.96 -55.19
C PRO A 57 -9.14 -40.34 -54.54
N GLY A 58 -10.23 -39.78 -55.10
CA GLY A 58 -11.41 -40.54 -55.53
C GLY A 58 -12.55 -40.80 -54.52
N ASN A 59 -13.72 -40.23 -54.83
CA ASN A 59 -15.07 -40.52 -54.34
C ASN A 59 -15.39 -42.00 -54.08
N ASN A 60 -16.27 -42.25 -53.10
CA ASN A 60 -17.52 -43.00 -53.30
C ASN A 60 -18.50 -42.77 -52.13
N ASP A 61 -19.76 -43.02 -52.44
CA ASP A 61 -21.00 -42.50 -51.87
C ASP A 61 -21.44 -43.08 -50.50
N ILE A 62 -22.14 -42.21 -49.77
CA ILE A 62 -23.38 -42.41 -49.00
C ILE A 62 -23.45 -43.62 -48.05
N ASP A 63 -23.48 -43.34 -46.75
CA ASP A 63 -24.56 -43.84 -45.90
C ASP A 63 -24.97 -42.80 -44.85
N THR A 64 -26.26 -42.53 -44.81
CA THR A 64 -26.89 -41.47 -44.03
C THR A 64 -27.24 -42.01 -42.64
N GLN A 65 -26.58 -41.50 -41.60
CA GLN A 65 -27.14 -41.53 -40.25
C GLN A 65 -27.23 -40.10 -39.74
N SER A 66 -28.47 -39.63 -39.66
CA SER A 66 -28.85 -38.35 -39.10
C SER A 66 -28.65 -38.40 -37.58
N ALA A 67 -27.47 -37.98 -37.13
CA ALA A 67 -27.30 -37.39 -35.81
C ALA A 67 -27.27 -35.87 -36.05
N THR A 68 -28.25 -35.17 -35.51
CA THR A 68 -28.18 -33.72 -35.36
C THR A 68 -27.05 -33.40 -34.39
N ASP A 69 -25.82 -33.29 -34.90
CA ASP A 69 -24.70 -32.64 -34.22
C ASP A 69 -25.00 -31.14 -34.14
N GLU A 70 -25.86 -30.76 -33.20
CA GLU A 70 -25.81 -29.40 -32.69
C GLU A 70 -24.49 -29.28 -31.93
N ALA A 71 -23.52 -28.58 -32.54
CA ALA A 71 -22.27 -28.22 -31.88
C ALA A 71 -22.59 -27.69 -30.47
N PRO A 72 -21.87 -28.15 -29.42
CA PRO A 72 -22.21 -27.83 -28.04
C PRO A 72 -22.16 -26.32 -27.82
N GLN A 73 -23.32 -25.67 -27.88
CA GLN A 73 -23.38 -24.23 -27.69
C GLN A 73 -23.06 -23.91 -26.22
N ILE A 74 -22.26 -22.87 -26.03
CA ILE A 74 -22.01 -22.29 -24.72
C ILE A 74 -23.34 -21.75 -24.18
N ASP A 75 -23.96 -22.47 -23.25
CA ASP A 75 -25.13 -21.98 -22.51
C ASP A 75 -24.72 -20.81 -21.59
N ASP A 76 -24.87 -19.61 -22.14
CA ASP A 76 -24.64 -18.33 -21.47
C ASP A 76 -25.40 -18.19 -20.14
N SER A 77 -26.47 -18.97 -19.90
CA SER A 77 -27.25 -18.95 -18.66
C SER A 77 -26.43 -19.40 -17.45
N VAL A 78 -25.41 -20.24 -17.65
CA VAL A 78 -24.56 -20.75 -16.57
C VAL A 78 -23.56 -19.68 -16.12
N ILE A 79 -22.91 -19.00 -17.07
CA ILE A 79 -21.97 -17.90 -16.77
C ILE A 79 -22.70 -16.77 -16.02
N ASN A 80 -23.97 -16.51 -16.37
CA ASN A 80 -24.81 -15.54 -15.69
C ASN A 80 -25.11 -15.87 -14.22
N LYS A 81 -24.85 -17.10 -13.74
CA LYS A 81 -25.02 -17.52 -12.34
C LYS A 81 -23.73 -17.42 -11.52
N PHE A 82 -22.58 -17.15 -12.15
CA PHE A 82 -21.32 -17.04 -11.44
C PHE A 82 -21.28 -15.79 -10.56
N ASP A 83 -20.70 -15.95 -9.37
CA ASP A 83 -20.31 -14.82 -8.52
C ASP A 83 -19.01 -14.17 -9.07
N ILE A 84 -18.63 -13.05 -8.47
CA ILE A 84 -17.46 -12.28 -8.93
C ILE A 84 -16.14 -13.07 -8.81
N ARG A 85 -16.02 -13.96 -7.82
CA ARG A 85 -14.80 -14.74 -7.57
C ARG A 85 -14.67 -15.82 -8.65
N LYS A 86 -15.76 -16.53 -8.95
CA LYS A 86 -15.82 -17.51 -10.04
C LYS A 86 -15.60 -16.89 -11.40
N LEU A 87 -16.13 -15.68 -11.64
CA LEU A 87 -15.86 -14.96 -12.90
C LEU A 87 -14.37 -14.63 -13.07
N ARG A 88 -13.67 -14.24 -12.00
CA ARG A 88 -12.21 -14.04 -12.04
C ARG A 88 -11.46 -15.34 -12.31
N MET A 89 -11.86 -16.44 -11.68
CA MET A 89 -11.28 -17.76 -11.94
C MET A 89 -11.57 -18.27 -13.36
N ALA A 90 -12.72 -17.91 -13.93
CA ALA A 90 -13.03 -18.19 -15.32
C ALA A 90 -12.06 -17.48 -16.27
N LEU A 91 -11.69 -16.22 -16.00
CA LEU A 91 -10.65 -15.53 -16.76
C LEU A 91 -9.28 -16.19 -16.60
N VAL A 92 -8.91 -16.66 -15.40
CA VAL A 92 -7.67 -17.43 -15.21
C VAL A 92 -7.68 -18.71 -16.04
N THR A 93 -8.80 -19.44 -16.00
CA THR A 93 -8.99 -20.70 -16.75
C THR A 93 -8.84 -20.48 -18.25
N LEU A 94 -9.43 -19.38 -18.77
CA LEU A 94 -9.33 -19.03 -20.19
C LEU A 94 -7.90 -18.65 -20.58
N ALA A 95 -7.18 -17.91 -19.72
CA ALA A 95 -5.79 -17.54 -19.97
C ALA A 95 -4.87 -18.77 -19.99
N GLU A 96 -5.04 -19.68 -19.02
CA GLU A 96 -4.29 -20.94 -18.94
C GLU A 96 -4.61 -21.88 -20.11
N ALA A 97 -5.83 -21.80 -20.67
CA ALA A 97 -6.22 -22.50 -21.89
C ALA A 97 -5.70 -21.85 -23.20
N GLY A 98 -4.91 -20.78 -23.10
CA GLY A 98 -4.27 -20.11 -24.24
C GLY A 98 -5.11 -19.01 -24.89
N ALA A 99 -6.21 -18.56 -24.28
CA ALA A 99 -6.96 -17.43 -24.80
C ALA A 99 -6.16 -16.13 -24.63
N ASP A 100 -5.90 -15.44 -25.74
CA ASP A 100 -5.22 -14.14 -25.71
C ASP A 100 -6.16 -13.06 -25.16
N MET A 101 -5.84 -12.59 -23.96
CA MET A 101 -6.61 -11.58 -23.22
C MET A 101 -5.76 -10.37 -22.83
N SER A 102 -4.54 -10.21 -23.37
CA SER A 102 -3.55 -9.21 -22.90
C SER A 102 -4.09 -7.78 -22.85
N ASP A 103 -5.06 -7.47 -23.71
CA ASP A 103 -5.72 -6.17 -23.79
C ASP A 103 -6.63 -5.83 -22.59
N HIS A 104 -7.03 -6.82 -21.79
CA HIS A 104 -8.02 -6.64 -20.70
C HIS A 104 -7.62 -7.37 -19.41
N VAL A 105 -6.95 -8.51 -19.53
CA VAL A 105 -6.55 -9.40 -18.43
C VAL A 105 -5.13 -9.84 -18.68
N PHE A 106 -4.28 -9.65 -17.68
CA PHE A 106 -2.90 -10.07 -17.75
C PHE A 106 -2.58 -10.96 -16.57
N ILE A 107 -1.99 -12.12 -16.85
CA ILE A 107 -1.35 -12.93 -15.82
C ILE A 107 0.13 -12.65 -15.93
N ASN A 108 0.72 -12.05 -14.90
CA ASN A 108 2.15 -11.77 -14.90
C ASN A 108 2.93 -13.07 -15.11
N PRO A 109 3.79 -13.18 -16.15
CA PRO A 109 4.56 -14.38 -16.39
C PRO A 109 5.48 -14.58 -15.19
N GLY A 110 5.28 -15.67 -14.47
CA GLY A 110 6.30 -16.18 -13.56
C GLY A 110 7.49 -16.57 -14.41
N ASN A 111 8.52 -15.72 -14.48
CA ASN A 111 9.79 -16.15 -15.05
C ASN A 111 10.33 -17.34 -14.23
N SER A 112 11.05 -18.24 -14.88
CA SER A 112 11.42 -19.63 -14.55
C SER A 112 12.09 -19.93 -13.19
N SER A 113 12.04 -19.01 -12.22
CA SER A 113 12.53 -19.20 -10.87
C SER A 113 11.35 -19.48 -9.90
N PRO A 114 11.42 -20.53 -9.06
CA PRO A 114 10.42 -20.82 -8.03
C PRO A 114 10.14 -19.65 -7.07
N ALA A 115 11.15 -18.80 -6.82
CA ALA A 115 10.98 -17.60 -6.01
C ALA A 115 10.09 -16.52 -6.65
N ARG A 116 9.87 -16.59 -7.98
CA ARG A 116 9.02 -15.65 -8.73
C ARG A 116 7.69 -16.24 -9.20
N GLU A 117 7.48 -17.55 -9.12
CA GLU A 117 6.12 -18.15 -9.21
C GLU A 117 5.19 -17.57 -8.12
N ARG A 118 5.76 -17.22 -6.97
CA ARG A 118 5.07 -16.49 -5.89
C ARG A 118 4.64 -15.06 -6.27
N ASN A 119 5.07 -14.54 -7.42
CA ASN A 119 4.65 -13.24 -7.96
C ASN A 119 3.67 -13.37 -9.14
N ARG A 120 3.08 -14.56 -9.34
CA ARG A 120 2.01 -14.73 -10.32
C ARG A 120 0.74 -14.07 -9.78
N TYR A 121 0.22 -13.08 -10.50
CA TYR A 121 -1.02 -12.41 -10.15
C TYR A 121 -1.90 -12.21 -11.37
N LEU A 122 -3.20 -12.20 -11.12
CA LEU A 122 -4.23 -11.76 -12.05
C LEU A 122 -4.31 -10.23 -12.00
N PHE A 123 -4.08 -9.57 -13.12
CA PHE A 123 -4.39 -8.16 -13.32
C PHE A 123 -5.62 -8.05 -14.21
N ILE A 124 -6.56 -7.19 -13.82
CA ILE A 124 -7.76 -6.88 -14.60
C ILE A 124 -7.79 -5.37 -14.84
N GLN A 125 -7.93 -4.95 -16.09
CA GLN A 125 -8.00 -3.54 -16.42
C GLN A 125 -9.35 -2.91 -16.01
N ARG A 126 -9.35 -1.65 -15.60
CA ARG A 126 -10.61 -0.88 -15.48
C ARG A 126 -11.18 -0.70 -16.90
N PRO A 127 -12.45 -1.08 -17.19
CA PRO A 127 -13.62 -1.12 -16.29
C PRO A 127 -14.07 -2.50 -15.76
N PHE A 128 -13.36 -3.60 -16.03
CA PHE A 128 -13.84 -4.98 -15.82
C PHE A 128 -13.80 -5.47 -14.37
N HIS A 129 -14.17 -4.62 -13.41
CA HIS A 129 -14.19 -4.97 -11.98
C HIS A 129 -15.59 -5.26 -11.45
N ASN A 130 -16.63 -4.81 -12.17
CA ASN A 130 -17.99 -5.13 -11.81
C ASN A 130 -18.41 -6.47 -12.43
N ARG A 131 -19.43 -7.09 -11.81
CA ARG A 131 -19.90 -8.41 -12.21
C ARG A 131 -20.39 -8.47 -13.66
N LEU A 132 -21.08 -7.43 -14.13
CA LEU A 132 -21.68 -7.41 -15.46
C LEU A 132 -20.62 -7.38 -16.56
N GLU A 133 -19.61 -6.52 -16.39
CA GLU A 133 -18.48 -6.40 -17.32
C GLU A 133 -17.65 -7.69 -17.35
N LEU A 134 -17.45 -8.32 -16.19
CA LEU A 134 -16.79 -9.62 -16.11
C LEU A 134 -17.57 -10.73 -16.84
N ILE A 135 -18.90 -10.77 -16.73
CA ILE A 135 -19.74 -11.71 -17.47
C ILE A 135 -19.55 -11.51 -18.98
N THR A 136 -19.62 -10.26 -19.45
CA THR A 136 -19.42 -9.93 -20.86
C THR A 136 -18.05 -10.39 -21.36
N LEU A 137 -17.01 -10.14 -20.56
CA LEU A 137 -15.64 -10.50 -20.88
C LEU A 137 -15.44 -12.02 -20.95
N VAL A 138 -15.93 -12.76 -19.94
CA VAL A 138 -15.86 -14.22 -19.89
C VAL A 138 -16.59 -14.84 -21.07
N LYS A 139 -17.80 -14.38 -21.40
CA LYS A 139 -18.54 -14.86 -22.58
C LYS A 139 -17.79 -14.62 -23.88
N ARG A 140 -17.19 -13.43 -24.03
CA ARG A 140 -16.43 -13.06 -25.23
C ARG A 140 -15.25 -14.01 -25.46
N TYR A 141 -14.52 -14.36 -24.40
CA TYR A 141 -13.31 -15.18 -24.51
C TYR A 141 -13.59 -16.68 -24.47
N ALA A 142 -14.61 -17.13 -23.74
CA ALA A 142 -15.05 -18.52 -23.78
C ALA A 142 -15.41 -18.94 -25.22
N ARG A 143 -16.09 -18.06 -25.97
CA ARG A 143 -16.42 -18.28 -27.40
C ARG A 143 -15.23 -18.30 -28.36
N ARG A 144 -14.05 -17.92 -27.91
CA ARG A 144 -12.81 -17.88 -28.72
C ARG A 144 -11.76 -18.87 -28.22
N SER A 145 -12.14 -19.72 -27.27
CA SER A 145 -11.26 -20.69 -26.62
C SER A 145 -11.61 -22.10 -27.06
N ARG A 146 -10.73 -23.06 -26.75
CA ARG A 146 -10.98 -24.50 -26.99
C ARG A 146 -12.27 -25.03 -26.35
N PHE A 147 -12.82 -24.33 -25.36
CA PHE A 147 -14.06 -24.71 -24.69
C PHE A 147 -15.31 -24.54 -25.56
N MET A 148 -15.20 -23.89 -26.74
CA MET A 148 -16.26 -23.97 -27.76
C MET A 148 -16.44 -25.40 -28.26
N ASP A 149 -15.35 -26.14 -28.42
CA ASP A 149 -15.37 -27.50 -28.96
C ASP A 149 -15.58 -28.53 -27.83
N GLU A 150 -14.98 -28.31 -26.66
CA GLU A 150 -15.12 -29.18 -25.48
C GLU A 150 -16.49 -29.04 -24.76
N GLY A 151 -17.21 -27.94 -25.03
CA GLY A 151 -18.54 -27.66 -24.49
C GLY A 151 -18.56 -27.06 -23.08
N MET A 152 -19.73 -26.53 -22.70
CA MET A 152 -19.96 -25.79 -21.45
C MET A 152 -19.69 -26.63 -20.18
N GLN A 153 -19.87 -27.96 -20.23
CA GLN A 153 -19.61 -28.82 -19.07
C GLN A 153 -18.12 -28.88 -18.75
N ALA A 154 -17.26 -29.03 -19.76
CA ALA A 154 -15.80 -29.02 -19.60
C ALA A 154 -15.32 -27.68 -19.05
N PHE A 155 -15.84 -26.57 -19.58
CA PHE A 155 -15.54 -25.24 -19.07
C PHE A 155 -15.91 -25.08 -17.59
N ASN A 156 -17.13 -25.47 -17.20
CA ASN A 156 -17.57 -25.38 -15.81
C ASN A 156 -16.71 -26.23 -14.88
N GLN A 157 -16.30 -27.41 -15.32
CA GLN A 157 -15.45 -28.29 -14.54
C GLN A 157 -14.04 -27.69 -14.35
N ALA A 158 -13.44 -27.17 -15.43
CA ALA A 158 -12.16 -26.47 -15.36
C ALA A 158 -12.22 -25.25 -14.43
N VAL A 159 -13.28 -24.43 -14.52
CA VAL A 159 -13.46 -23.29 -13.61
C VAL A 159 -13.60 -23.72 -12.15
N LYS A 160 -14.27 -24.85 -11.87
CA LYS A 160 -14.37 -25.40 -10.51
C LYS A 160 -13.00 -25.84 -9.99
N GLU A 161 -12.20 -26.49 -10.82
CA GLU A 161 -10.84 -26.93 -10.49
C GLU A 161 -9.92 -25.74 -10.23
N THR A 162 -9.88 -24.75 -11.13
CA THR A 162 -9.14 -23.50 -10.93
C THR A 162 -9.60 -22.75 -9.67
N SER A 163 -10.90 -22.72 -9.41
CA SER A 163 -11.46 -22.13 -8.19
C SER A 163 -10.99 -22.88 -6.95
N ALA A 164 -10.93 -24.21 -7.00
CA ALA A 164 -10.41 -25.02 -5.91
C ALA A 164 -8.89 -24.81 -5.71
N SER A 165 -8.12 -24.63 -6.77
CA SER A 165 -6.67 -24.42 -6.65
C SER A 165 -6.32 -23.07 -6.02
N TYR A 166 -7.02 -22.00 -6.42
CA TYR A 166 -6.61 -20.64 -6.10
C TYR A 166 -7.49 -19.92 -5.08
N LEU A 167 -8.81 -20.13 -5.00
CA LEU A 167 -9.63 -19.30 -4.10
C LEU A 167 -9.31 -19.56 -2.62
N ILE A 168 -9.18 -18.48 -1.85
CA ILE A 168 -9.01 -18.56 -0.40
C ILE A 168 -10.35 -18.87 0.28
N GLU A 169 -10.35 -19.71 1.30
CA GLU A 169 -11.56 -19.99 2.07
C GLU A 169 -11.95 -18.80 2.96
N GLU A 170 -13.25 -18.56 3.10
CA GLU A 170 -13.77 -17.46 3.94
C GLU A 170 -13.40 -17.62 5.42
N SER A 171 -13.22 -18.86 5.87
CA SER A 171 -12.77 -19.21 7.23
C SER A 171 -11.42 -18.59 7.57
N ALA A 172 -10.48 -18.54 6.61
CA ALA A 172 -9.13 -18.03 6.79
C ALA A 172 -9.10 -16.52 7.07
N LEU A 173 -10.07 -15.78 6.53
CA LEU A 173 -10.20 -14.33 6.65
C LEU A 173 -11.30 -13.89 7.62
N SER A 174 -11.89 -14.83 8.36
CA SER A 174 -13.01 -14.57 9.27
C SER A 174 -12.70 -13.56 10.39
N TRP A 175 -11.42 -13.40 10.75
CA TRP A 175 -10.94 -12.43 11.73
C TRP A 175 -11.00 -10.97 11.22
N LEU A 176 -11.14 -10.76 9.91
CA LEU A 176 -11.31 -9.44 9.28
C LEU A 176 -12.76 -8.92 9.32
N LYS A 177 -13.68 -9.61 10.00
CA LYS A 177 -15.05 -9.10 10.22
C LYS A 177 -15.06 -7.81 11.08
N ASP A 178 -14.04 -7.62 11.91
CA ASP A 178 -13.83 -6.37 12.63
C ASP A 178 -13.27 -5.27 11.71
N LYS A 179 -13.87 -4.08 11.73
CA LYS A 179 -13.46 -2.93 10.92
C LYS A 179 -11.99 -2.59 11.13
N LYS A 180 -11.51 -2.64 12.37
CA LYS A 180 -10.12 -2.28 12.69
C LYS A 180 -9.14 -3.28 12.10
N ALA A 181 -9.40 -4.58 12.27
CA ALA A 181 -8.61 -5.65 11.68
C ALA A 181 -8.58 -5.55 10.14
N ALA A 182 -9.74 -5.33 9.51
CA ALA A 182 -9.87 -5.16 8.06
C ALA A 182 -9.07 -3.96 7.54
N CYS A 183 -9.21 -2.81 8.20
CA CYS A 183 -8.51 -1.59 7.82
C CYS A 183 -6.99 -1.74 7.99
N TRP A 184 -6.55 -2.35 9.08
CA TRP A 184 -5.14 -2.67 9.33
C TRP A 184 -4.58 -3.58 8.24
N ALA A 185 -5.24 -4.70 7.94
CA ALA A 185 -4.76 -5.66 6.96
C ALA A 185 -4.67 -5.04 5.56
N TRP A 186 -5.68 -4.25 5.18
CA TRP A 186 -5.66 -3.53 3.91
C TRP A 186 -4.54 -2.49 3.85
N CYS A 187 -4.35 -1.69 4.92
CA CYS A 187 -3.24 -0.75 5.01
C CYS A 187 -1.90 -1.45 4.93
N TYR A 188 -1.75 -2.59 5.60
CA TYR A 188 -0.54 -3.40 5.57
C TYR A 188 -0.22 -3.86 4.15
N ILE A 189 -1.17 -4.53 3.49
CA ILE A 189 -1.02 -5.01 2.11
C ILE A 189 -0.70 -3.86 1.14
N LYS A 190 -1.41 -2.74 1.28
CA LYS A 190 -1.25 -1.58 0.39
C LYS A 190 0.07 -0.83 0.59
N ASN A 191 0.60 -0.87 1.81
CA ASN A 191 1.85 -0.20 2.19
C ASN A 191 3.10 -1.06 1.90
N GLN A 192 2.96 -2.33 1.50
CA GLN A 192 4.12 -3.15 1.12
C GLN A 192 4.88 -2.52 -0.08
N ASN A 193 6.13 -2.14 0.21
CA ASN A 193 7.28 -1.69 -0.60
C ASN A 193 7.12 -0.88 -1.91
N LYS A 194 7.57 0.38 -1.84
CA LYS A 194 8.91 0.76 -2.34
C LYS A 194 9.65 1.58 -1.27
N PRO A 195 11.00 1.48 -1.17
CA PRO A 195 11.81 2.50 -0.52
C PRO A 195 11.57 3.84 -1.24
N ILE A 196 11.40 4.91 -0.46
CA ILE A 196 11.45 6.27 -0.99
C ILE A 196 12.82 6.43 -1.67
N PRO A 197 12.93 6.95 -2.90
CA PRO A 197 14.20 7.48 -3.37
C PRO A 197 14.53 8.68 -2.48
N LEU A 198 15.26 8.45 -1.39
CA LEU A 198 15.82 9.53 -0.60
C LEU A 198 16.79 10.30 -1.51
N PRO A 199 16.83 11.63 -1.40
CA PRO A 199 17.84 12.43 -2.09
C PRO A 199 19.24 11.87 -1.82
N PRO A 200 20.18 11.95 -2.78
CA PRO A 200 21.53 11.39 -2.67
C PRO A 200 22.30 11.81 -1.40
N ASP A 201 21.89 12.91 -0.75
CA ASP A 201 22.59 13.50 0.38
C ASP A 201 21.98 13.17 1.76
N SER A 202 21.04 12.22 1.87
CA SER A 202 20.57 11.77 3.19
C SER A 202 21.58 10.84 3.85
N TYR A 203 22.29 11.36 4.86
CA TYR A 203 23.29 10.73 5.73
C TYR A 203 22.85 9.44 6.45
N LEU A 204 21.65 8.93 6.19
CA LEU A 204 21.09 7.70 6.76
C LEU A 204 21.37 6.44 5.91
N GLN A 205 22.13 6.54 4.82
CA GLN A 205 22.51 5.37 4.02
C GLN A 205 23.58 4.47 4.66
N ALA A 206 24.24 4.88 5.75
CA ALA A 206 25.38 4.13 6.29
C ALA A 206 25.02 3.01 7.30
N ASN A 207 23.79 2.96 7.85
CA ASN A 207 23.53 2.15 9.04
C ASN A 207 22.35 1.16 8.93
N THR A 208 21.90 0.77 7.73
CA THR A 208 20.89 -0.30 7.57
C THR A 208 21.42 -1.71 7.83
N SER A 209 22.64 -1.83 8.36
CA SER A 209 23.23 -3.07 8.86
C SER A 209 23.69 -2.89 10.31
N VAL A 210 22.77 -2.66 11.25
CA VAL A 210 23.06 -2.87 12.68
C VAL A 210 21.86 -3.53 13.34
N ASN A 211 22.15 -4.66 13.98
CA ASN A 211 21.24 -5.60 14.63
C ASN A 211 20.34 -4.97 15.71
N ASN A 212 19.12 -5.54 15.78
CA ASN A 212 18.28 -5.81 16.96
C ASN A 212 17.92 -4.70 17.95
N LEU A 213 16.60 -4.47 18.13
CA LEU A 213 15.91 -4.52 19.43
C LEU A 213 14.37 -4.48 19.27
N GLY A 214 13.71 -5.61 19.54
CA GLY A 214 12.30 -5.69 19.98
C GLY A 214 11.17 -5.51 18.96
N PHE A 215 11.47 -5.29 17.67
CA PHE A 215 10.45 -5.29 16.62
C PHE A 215 10.40 -6.66 15.97
N VAL A 216 9.20 -7.11 15.57
CA VAL A 216 8.95 -8.39 14.90
C VAL A 216 10.05 -8.62 13.86
N SER A 217 10.95 -9.59 14.15
CA SER A 217 12.14 -9.88 13.32
C SER A 217 11.70 -10.05 11.85
N PRO A 218 12.52 -9.66 10.84
CA PRO A 218 12.21 -9.91 9.42
C PRO A 218 11.80 -11.37 9.12
N GLU A 219 12.22 -12.30 9.99
CA GLU A 219 11.84 -13.72 10.00
C GLU A 219 10.33 -13.98 10.18
N HIS A 220 9.56 -13.00 10.68
CA HIS A 220 8.12 -13.09 10.92
C HIS A 220 7.29 -12.26 9.92
N MET A 221 7.94 -11.56 8.99
CA MET A 221 7.20 -10.89 7.92
C MET A 221 6.72 -11.90 6.87
N PRO A 222 5.54 -11.70 6.29
CA PRO A 222 5.12 -12.28 5.03
C PRO A 222 6.14 -12.02 3.92
N ALA A 223 7.19 -12.85 3.84
CA ALA A 223 8.23 -12.73 2.81
C ALA A 223 7.68 -12.94 1.38
N ASP A 224 6.47 -13.51 1.29
CA ASP A 224 5.88 -14.03 0.05
C ASP A 224 4.63 -13.27 -0.41
N ILE A 225 4.11 -12.29 0.34
CA ILE A 225 2.95 -11.50 -0.13
C ILE A 225 3.38 -10.61 -1.31
N PRO A 226 2.63 -10.61 -2.43
CA PRO A 226 2.92 -9.73 -3.56
C PRO A 226 3.00 -8.27 -3.12
N SER A 227 4.09 -7.59 -3.49
CA SER A 227 4.35 -6.19 -3.09
C SER A 227 3.41 -5.16 -3.74
N PHE A 228 2.42 -5.60 -4.53
CA PHE A 228 1.81 -4.76 -5.55
C PHE A 228 0.29 -4.77 -5.54
N TYR A 229 -0.34 -4.33 -4.45
CA TYR A 229 -1.79 -4.11 -4.43
C TYR A 229 -2.24 -3.24 -5.64
N SER A 230 -1.46 -2.23 -6.01
CA SER A 230 -1.71 -1.38 -7.19
C SER A 230 -1.73 -2.14 -8.51
N ASP A 231 -0.97 -3.22 -8.61
CA ASP A 231 -0.73 -3.94 -9.87
C ASP A 231 -1.73 -5.09 -10.03
N THR A 232 -2.67 -5.25 -9.10
CA THR A 232 -3.81 -6.18 -9.23
C THR A 232 -4.99 -5.56 -10.00
N GLY A 233 -5.03 -4.23 -10.12
CA GLY A 233 -6.16 -3.49 -10.70
C GLY A 233 -7.36 -3.31 -9.76
N ILE A 234 -7.37 -4.01 -8.60
CA ILE A 234 -8.46 -3.99 -7.63
C ILE A 234 -8.84 -2.53 -7.27
N PRO A 235 -10.13 -2.18 -7.34
CA PRO A 235 -10.57 -0.82 -7.03
C PRO A 235 -10.31 -0.46 -5.56
N GLU A 236 -10.32 0.84 -5.28
CA GLU A 236 -10.27 1.33 -3.91
C GLU A 236 -11.54 0.87 -3.17
N PRO A 237 -11.42 0.18 -2.03
CA PRO A 237 -12.58 -0.24 -1.28
C PRO A 237 -13.28 0.96 -0.65
N GLU A 238 -14.58 0.82 -0.46
CA GLU A 238 -15.25 1.58 0.57
C GLU A 238 -14.66 1.20 1.92
N LEU A 239 -14.34 2.18 2.76
CA LEU A 239 -13.78 1.99 4.10
C LEU A 239 -14.83 1.47 5.11
N SER A 240 -15.78 0.68 4.61
CA SER A 240 -16.73 -0.13 5.37
C SER A 240 -16.10 -1.51 5.68
N PRO A 241 -16.55 -2.21 6.74
CA PRO A 241 -16.02 -3.53 7.08
C PRO A 241 -16.16 -4.52 5.91
N LYS A 242 -17.29 -4.45 5.20
CA LYS A 242 -17.58 -5.30 4.04
C LYS A 242 -16.67 -4.97 2.85
N GLY A 243 -16.52 -3.69 2.50
CA GLY A 243 -15.67 -3.27 1.38
C GLY A 243 -14.20 -3.62 1.59
N LEU A 244 -13.69 -3.41 2.81
CA LEU A 244 -12.32 -3.79 3.18
C LEU A 244 -12.11 -5.31 3.13
N LEU A 245 -13.05 -6.09 3.66
CA LEU A 245 -13.00 -7.55 3.60
C LEU A 245 -13.00 -8.04 2.14
N GLU A 246 -13.86 -7.47 1.30
CA GLU A 246 -13.93 -7.80 -0.13
C GLU A 246 -12.63 -7.46 -0.87
N ALA A 247 -11.99 -6.32 -0.57
CA ALA A 247 -10.72 -5.93 -1.16
C ALA A 247 -9.56 -6.84 -0.74
N VAL A 248 -9.46 -7.17 0.55
CA VAL A 248 -8.42 -8.11 1.04
C VAL A 248 -8.66 -9.51 0.47
N THR A 249 -9.90 -9.98 0.42
CA THR A 249 -10.26 -11.27 -0.21
C THR A 249 -9.91 -11.26 -1.69
N ALA A 250 -10.25 -10.20 -2.41
CA ALA A 250 -9.91 -10.04 -3.81
C ALA A 250 -8.39 -10.08 -4.02
N PHE A 251 -7.61 -9.40 -3.17
CA PHE A 251 -6.15 -9.44 -3.26
C PHE A 251 -5.60 -10.87 -3.14
N PHE A 252 -6.06 -11.63 -2.14
CA PHE A 252 -5.67 -13.04 -2.02
C PHE A 252 -6.15 -13.88 -3.21
N ASP A 253 -7.35 -13.64 -3.75
CA ASP A 253 -7.86 -14.37 -4.92
C ASP A 253 -7.06 -14.06 -6.20
N HIS A 254 -6.57 -12.83 -6.37
CA HIS A 254 -5.76 -12.44 -7.54
C HIS A 254 -4.34 -12.97 -7.45
N TRP A 255 -3.85 -13.31 -6.27
CA TRP A 255 -2.54 -13.93 -6.09
C TRP A 255 -2.58 -15.40 -6.54
N LEU A 256 -2.06 -15.75 -7.70
CA LEU A 256 -2.22 -17.09 -8.30
C LEU A 256 -1.19 -18.10 -7.79
N VAL A 257 -1.22 -18.37 -6.48
CA VAL A 257 -0.42 -19.39 -5.79
C VAL A 257 -1.30 -20.45 -5.16
N GLU A 258 -0.70 -21.59 -4.80
CA GLU A 258 -1.40 -22.67 -4.12
C GLU A 258 -2.09 -22.21 -2.82
N ARG A 259 -3.29 -22.75 -2.59
CA ARG A 259 -4.14 -22.40 -1.44
C ARG A 259 -3.40 -22.44 -0.10
N HIS A 260 -2.58 -23.46 0.14
CA HIS A 260 -1.87 -23.63 1.41
C HIS A 260 -0.92 -22.47 1.72
N ILE A 261 -0.29 -21.86 0.70
CA ILE A 261 0.57 -20.68 0.85
C ILE A 261 -0.26 -19.47 1.28
N LYS A 262 -1.42 -19.25 0.65
CA LYS A 262 -2.33 -18.15 1.01
C LYS A 262 -2.81 -18.27 2.45
N HIS A 263 -3.13 -19.48 2.89
CA HIS A 263 -3.52 -19.74 4.27
C HIS A 263 -2.38 -19.43 5.24
N GLY A 264 -1.15 -19.85 4.92
CA GLY A 264 0.03 -19.52 5.70
C GLY A 264 0.23 -18.00 5.87
N GLU A 265 0.10 -17.23 4.79
CA GLU A 265 0.24 -15.76 4.85
C GLU A 265 -0.94 -15.08 5.55
N ALA A 266 -2.18 -15.54 5.32
CA ALA A 266 -3.35 -15.04 6.03
C ALA A 266 -3.26 -15.29 7.55
N ASP A 267 -2.74 -16.46 7.95
CA ASP A 267 -2.50 -16.80 9.35
C ASP A 267 -1.36 -15.95 9.96
N LYS A 268 -0.29 -15.66 9.20
CA LYS A 268 0.76 -14.73 9.63
C LYS A 268 0.19 -13.33 9.89
N LEU A 269 -0.60 -12.79 8.95
CA LEU A 269 -1.29 -11.51 9.13
C LEU A 269 -2.19 -11.52 10.37
N ARG A 270 -2.96 -12.59 10.59
CA ARG A 270 -3.79 -12.75 11.79
C ARG A 270 -2.95 -12.69 13.06
N ARG A 271 -1.86 -13.47 13.14
CA ARG A 271 -0.97 -13.49 14.31
C ARG A 271 -0.33 -12.13 14.58
N MET A 272 0.07 -11.42 13.52
CA MET A 272 0.59 -10.06 13.63
C MET A 272 -0.45 -9.10 14.21
N TRP A 273 -1.69 -9.14 13.70
CA TRP A 273 -2.80 -8.34 14.22
C TRP A 273 -3.09 -8.66 15.69
N GLU A 274 -3.18 -9.94 16.05
CA GLU A 274 -3.42 -10.39 17.44
C GLU A 274 -2.30 -9.90 18.38
N ALA A 275 -1.04 -10.03 17.97
CA ALA A 275 0.10 -9.56 18.74
C ALA A 275 0.12 -8.03 18.92
N LEU A 276 -0.38 -7.27 17.95
CA LEU A 276 -0.53 -5.82 18.07
C LEU A 276 -1.70 -5.45 19.00
N ASN A 277 -2.84 -6.10 18.83
CA ASN A 277 -4.07 -5.80 19.57
C ASN A 277 -3.99 -6.19 21.06
N GLN A 278 -3.15 -7.16 21.41
CA GLN A 278 -2.90 -7.55 22.81
C GLN A 278 -2.04 -6.55 23.59
N ARG A 279 -1.35 -5.61 22.92
CA ARG A 279 -0.50 -4.63 23.61
C ARG A 279 -1.34 -3.63 24.40
N ALA A 280 -1.02 -3.44 25.69
CA ALA A 280 -1.75 -2.52 26.57
C ALA A 280 -1.76 -1.07 26.03
N GLU A 281 -0.67 -0.63 25.41
CA GLU A 281 -0.53 0.67 24.74
C GLU A 281 -1.51 0.86 23.56
N MET A 282 -2.09 -0.22 23.04
CA MET A 282 -2.95 -0.25 21.86
C MET A 282 -4.44 -0.44 22.18
N LYS A 283 -4.79 -0.64 23.46
CA LYS A 283 -6.21 -0.68 23.89
C LYS A 283 -6.91 0.66 23.69
N LYS A 284 -6.15 1.76 23.61
CA LYS A 284 -6.65 3.11 23.33
C LYS A 284 -6.03 3.62 22.02
N SER A 285 -6.80 4.32 21.21
CA SER A 285 -6.27 4.94 19.99
C SER A 285 -5.13 5.91 20.36
N PRO A 286 -3.99 5.88 19.65
CA PRO A 286 -2.92 6.87 19.84
C PRO A 286 -3.40 8.30 19.58
N PHE A 287 -4.47 8.44 18.81
CA PHE A 287 -5.13 9.70 18.44
C PHE A 287 -6.39 9.99 19.27
N ASP A 288 -6.51 9.41 20.47
CA ASP A 288 -7.61 9.66 21.42
C ASP A 288 -7.85 11.15 21.73
N PHE A 289 -6.83 12.00 21.64
CA PHE A 289 -6.95 13.45 21.79
C PHE A 289 -7.80 14.11 20.69
N LEU A 290 -8.13 13.36 19.63
CA LEU A 290 -9.10 13.76 18.61
C LEU A 290 -10.53 13.34 18.97
N ASP A 291 -10.76 12.54 20.02
CA ASP A 291 -12.11 12.16 20.45
C ASP A 291 -12.89 13.39 20.94
N GLY A 292 -14.02 13.67 20.27
CA GLY A 292 -14.78 14.91 20.43
C GLY A 292 -14.24 16.12 19.62
N GLY A 293 -13.19 15.93 18.82
CA GLY A 293 -12.64 16.95 17.93
C GLY A 293 -13.50 17.22 16.69
N ASN A 294 -13.67 18.50 16.37
CA ASN A 294 -14.30 18.98 15.13
C ASN A 294 -13.50 18.55 13.89
N SER A 295 -14.11 18.61 12.71
CA SER A 295 -13.49 18.25 11.41
C SER A 295 -12.10 18.91 11.20
N ASP A 296 -11.89 20.14 11.68
CA ASP A 296 -10.58 20.84 11.63
C ASP A 296 -9.45 20.07 12.35
N ALA A 297 -9.75 19.43 13.47
CA ALA A 297 -8.74 18.69 14.24
C ALA A 297 -8.25 17.46 13.49
N ILE A 298 -9.18 16.75 12.84
CA ILE A 298 -8.90 15.54 12.07
C ILE A 298 -8.15 15.91 10.80
N GLU A 299 -8.59 16.96 10.10
CA GLU A 299 -7.93 17.46 8.88
C GLU A 299 -6.51 17.97 9.18
N TRP A 300 -6.33 18.72 10.27
CA TRP A 300 -5.00 19.16 10.69
C TRP A 300 -4.10 17.96 11.04
N CYS A 301 -4.63 16.99 11.79
CA CYS A 301 -3.85 15.81 12.17
C CYS A 301 -3.45 15.00 10.92
N TRP A 302 -4.40 14.78 10.00
CA TRP A 302 -4.12 14.13 8.71
C TRP A 302 -2.99 14.84 7.97
N SER A 303 -3.09 16.17 7.80
CA SER A 303 -2.06 17.00 7.18
C SER A 303 -0.72 16.97 7.92
N TYR A 304 -0.72 16.90 9.25
CA TYR A 304 0.53 16.85 10.02
C TYR A 304 1.23 15.51 9.83
N VAL A 305 0.48 14.42 9.95
CA VAL A 305 1.00 13.06 9.89
C VAL A 305 1.49 12.74 8.48
N THR A 306 0.74 13.12 7.42
CA THR A 306 1.17 12.92 6.02
C THR A 306 2.51 13.57 5.69
N ASN A 307 2.82 14.70 6.32
CA ASN A 307 4.06 15.44 6.10
C ASN A 307 5.26 14.99 6.94
N LYS A 308 5.02 14.25 8.03
CA LYS A 308 6.05 13.95 9.05
C LYS A 308 6.31 12.46 9.24
N MET A 309 5.39 11.61 8.82
CA MET A 309 5.45 10.17 9.01
C MET A 309 6.03 9.51 7.75
N PHE A 310 7.36 9.34 7.75
CA PHE A 310 8.11 8.76 6.64
C PHE A 310 7.91 7.24 6.53
N GLY A 311 8.08 6.67 5.34
CA GLY A 311 7.91 5.22 5.12
C GLY A 311 6.45 4.80 4.91
N ILE A 312 5.51 5.74 4.98
CA ILE A 312 4.13 5.54 4.51
C ILE A 312 3.94 6.27 3.21
N ASN A 313 3.31 5.57 2.29
CA ASN A 313 2.98 6.09 0.99
C ASN A 313 1.60 6.78 1.00
N TRP A 314 1.56 8.02 1.52
CA TRP A 314 0.31 8.75 1.73
C TRP A 314 -0.49 9.03 0.44
N TYR A 315 0.16 9.11 -0.73
CA TYR A 315 -0.56 9.32 -2.00
C TYR A 315 -1.45 8.12 -2.38
N LYS A 316 -1.19 6.95 -1.82
CA LYS A 316 -2.03 5.76 -2.01
C LYS A 316 -3.30 5.81 -1.17
N PHE A 317 -3.44 6.68 -0.18
CA PHE A 317 -4.57 6.64 0.75
C PHE A 317 -5.45 7.87 0.57
N SER A 318 -6.74 7.64 0.28
CA SER A 318 -7.77 8.67 0.23
C SER A 318 -8.83 8.39 1.28
N ALA A 319 -9.24 9.44 1.99
CA ALA A 319 -10.34 9.38 2.95
C ALA A 319 -11.44 10.36 2.51
N THR A 320 -12.69 9.88 2.48
CA THR A 320 -13.85 10.68 2.10
C THR A 320 -14.59 11.25 3.30
N SER A 321 -14.45 10.61 4.48
CA SER A 321 -15.05 11.05 5.72
C SER A 321 -14.05 11.18 6.86
N ASP A 322 -14.41 11.96 7.88
CA ASP A 322 -13.63 12.10 9.12
C ASP A 322 -13.51 10.78 9.89
N SER A 323 -14.55 9.94 9.82
CA SER A 323 -14.51 8.60 10.41
C SER A 323 -13.50 7.69 9.73
N ASP A 324 -13.36 7.84 8.42
CA ASP A 324 -12.41 7.08 7.60
C ASP A 324 -10.99 7.57 7.81
N ARG A 325 -10.78 8.90 7.87
CA ARG A 325 -9.49 9.50 8.25
C ARG A 325 -9.00 8.93 9.57
N ARG A 326 -9.87 8.84 10.59
CA ARG A 326 -9.50 8.26 11.89
C ARG A 326 -9.11 6.79 11.78
N ALA A 327 -9.93 5.97 11.10
CA ALA A 327 -9.64 4.55 10.93
C ALA A 327 -8.32 4.30 10.19
N LEU A 328 -8.03 5.13 9.18
CA LEU A 328 -6.77 5.10 8.44
C LEU A 328 -5.60 5.57 9.29
N LEU A 329 -5.72 6.67 10.04
CA LEU A 329 -4.66 7.14 10.95
C LEU A 329 -4.26 6.05 11.95
N ASP A 330 -5.24 5.43 12.62
CA ASP A 330 -5.00 4.33 13.56
C ASP A 330 -4.30 3.15 12.89
N SER A 331 -4.73 2.77 11.69
CA SER A 331 -4.22 1.60 10.97
C SER A 331 -2.83 1.85 10.39
N LEU A 332 -2.61 3.01 9.78
CA LEU A 332 -1.32 3.43 9.23
C LEU A 332 -0.27 3.61 10.33
N TYR A 333 -0.66 4.15 11.49
CA TYR A 333 0.23 4.22 12.65
C TYR A 333 0.73 2.84 13.11
N GLN A 334 -0.12 1.81 12.99
CA GLN A 334 0.23 0.44 13.34
C GLN A 334 1.14 -0.23 12.32
N VAL A 335 0.90 0.04 11.04
CA VAL A 335 1.70 -0.49 9.92
C VAL A 335 3.04 0.24 9.81
N TRP A 336 3.20 1.40 10.47
CA TRP A 336 4.41 2.19 10.39
C TRP A 336 5.63 1.51 11.00
N GLU A 337 6.54 1.09 10.14
CA GLU A 337 7.80 0.49 10.54
C GLU A 337 8.79 1.56 10.98
N CYS A 338 8.87 1.79 12.29
CA CYS A 338 9.85 2.69 12.87
C CYS A 338 10.29 2.21 14.26
N PRO A 339 11.50 2.59 14.72
CA PRO A 339 11.95 2.29 16.07
C PRO A 339 10.98 2.82 17.13
N PRO A 340 10.85 2.13 18.28
CA PRO A 340 9.91 2.53 19.33
C PRO A 340 10.16 3.95 19.86
N ASP A 341 11.42 4.37 19.92
CA ASP A 341 11.77 5.72 20.39
C ASP A 341 11.37 6.80 19.38
N THR A 342 11.59 6.56 18.09
CA THR A 342 11.11 7.44 17.01
C THR A 342 9.59 7.57 17.05
N ARG A 343 8.89 6.46 17.28
CA ARG A 343 7.44 6.44 17.40
C ARG A 343 6.94 7.27 18.60
N LYS A 344 7.58 7.11 19.75
CA LYS A 344 7.25 7.88 20.98
C LYS A 344 7.53 9.36 20.80
N LEU A 345 8.68 9.71 20.22
CA LEU A 345 9.05 11.10 19.94
C LEU A 345 8.05 11.75 18.98
N PHE A 346 7.69 11.07 17.90
CA PHE A 346 6.69 11.54 16.95
C PHE A 346 5.35 11.86 17.63
N MET A 347 4.85 10.94 18.48
CA MET A 347 3.58 11.17 19.19
C MET A 347 3.67 12.33 20.18
N HIS A 348 4.81 12.50 20.86
CA HIS A 348 5.04 13.62 21.74
C HIS A 348 5.04 14.95 20.97
N GLU A 349 5.75 15.02 19.84
CA GLU A 349 5.78 16.21 18.97
C GLU A 349 4.41 16.56 18.39
N LEU A 350 3.67 15.54 17.91
CA LEU A 350 2.32 15.69 17.39
C LEU A 350 1.38 16.31 18.45
N ARG A 351 1.35 15.73 19.65
CA ARG A 351 0.50 16.23 20.75
C ARG A 351 0.89 17.65 21.16
N ARG A 352 2.19 17.93 21.27
CA ARG A 352 2.70 19.28 21.58
C ARG A 352 2.29 20.30 20.51
N ALA A 353 2.43 19.96 19.23
CA ALA A 353 2.05 20.82 18.12
C ALA A 353 0.54 21.11 18.13
N TRP A 354 -0.28 20.09 18.41
CA TRP A 354 -1.72 20.24 18.55
C TRP A 354 -2.10 21.16 19.72
N SER A 355 -1.53 20.93 20.92
CA SER A 355 -1.76 21.80 22.09
C SER A 355 -1.38 23.25 21.81
N GLN A 356 -0.26 23.47 21.11
CA GLN A 356 0.15 24.83 20.73
C GLN A 356 -0.80 25.47 19.72
N ARG A 357 -1.31 24.71 18.74
CA ARG A 357 -2.32 25.19 17.78
C ARG A 357 -3.62 25.56 18.51
N LYS A 358 -4.10 24.68 19.39
CA LYS A 358 -5.32 24.92 20.19
C LYS A 358 -5.17 26.17 21.05
N PHE A 359 -4.04 26.32 21.74
CA PHE A 359 -3.74 27.53 22.51
C PHE A 359 -3.77 28.78 21.63
N ARG A 360 -3.11 28.77 20.45
CA ARG A 360 -3.14 29.92 19.53
C ARG A 360 -4.55 30.22 19.02
N ALA A 361 -5.38 29.21 18.77
CA ALA A 361 -6.76 29.39 18.36
C ALA A 361 -7.61 30.02 19.48
N GLU A 362 -7.45 29.58 20.72
CA GLU A 362 -8.08 30.20 21.90
C GLU A 362 -7.62 31.65 22.11
N GLN A 363 -6.33 31.93 21.88
CA GLN A 363 -5.79 33.29 21.95
C GLN A 363 -6.26 34.20 20.80
N LYS A 364 -6.71 33.69 19.64
CA LYS A 364 -7.28 34.58 18.61
C LYS A 364 -8.56 35.29 19.08
N GLN A 365 -9.27 34.70 20.04
CA GLN A 365 -10.43 35.31 20.70
C GLN A 365 -10.03 36.22 21.88
N ARG A 366 -8.75 36.23 22.27
CA ARG A 366 -8.24 36.98 23.44
C ARG A 366 -7.15 37.94 23.00
N LYS A 367 -7.38 39.23 23.13
CA LYS A 367 -6.32 40.22 22.87
C LYS A 367 -5.39 40.28 24.06
N LEU A 368 -4.08 40.19 23.81
CA LEU A 368 -3.08 40.42 24.84
C LEU A 368 -3.20 41.87 25.33
N PHE A 369 -3.59 42.05 26.59
CA PHE A 369 -3.60 43.35 27.25
C PHE A 369 -2.29 43.55 28.00
N GLN A 370 -1.39 44.36 27.43
CA GLN A 370 -0.19 44.83 28.13
C GLN A 370 -0.47 46.21 28.72
N ALA A 371 -0.41 46.31 30.04
CA ALA A 371 -0.54 47.57 30.75
C ALA A 371 0.52 47.69 31.83
N TYR A 372 1.07 48.89 31.99
CA TYR A 372 1.89 49.23 33.15
C TYR A 372 0.95 49.53 34.32
N ILE A 373 1.11 48.76 35.40
CA ILE A 373 0.37 48.95 36.65
C ILE A 373 1.37 49.10 37.79
N ALA A 374 1.02 49.88 38.81
CA ALA A 374 1.87 50.06 39.97
C ALA A 374 2.14 48.69 40.66
N PRO A 375 3.35 48.46 41.20
CA PRO A 375 3.70 47.18 41.84
C PRO A 375 2.72 46.77 42.94
N GLN A 376 2.31 47.72 43.79
CA GLN A 376 1.34 47.50 44.86
C GLN A 376 -0.04 47.07 44.34
N THR A 377 -0.48 47.62 43.20
CA THR A 377 -1.74 47.27 42.56
C THR A 377 -1.69 45.86 41.98
N LYS A 378 -0.54 45.46 41.41
CA LYS A 378 -0.31 44.09 40.93
C LYS A 378 -0.35 43.07 42.08
N GLU A 379 0.21 43.42 43.24
CA GLU A 379 0.17 42.59 44.45
C GLU A 379 -1.25 42.37 44.96
N LYS A 380 -2.04 43.45 45.06
CA LYS A 380 -3.46 43.37 45.43
C LYS A 380 -4.26 42.48 44.45
N LEU A 381 -4.03 42.67 43.15
CA LEU A 381 -4.66 41.82 42.12
C LEU A 381 -4.24 40.35 42.27
N SER A 382 -2.97 40.08 42.62
CA SER A 382 -2.47 38.74 42.85
C SER A 382 -3.05 38.08 44.10
N GLN A 383 -3.28 38.82 45.18
CA GLN A 383 -3.95 38.32 46.37
C GLN A 383 -5.41 37.99 46.07
N LEU A 384 -6.13 38.89 45.41
CA LEU A 384 -7.51 38.66 44.97
C LEU A 384 -7.66 37.42 44.07
N ALA A 385 -6.71 37.21 43.15
CA ALA A 385 -6.66 36.03 42.31
C ALA A 385 -6.47 34.73 43.12
N LYS A 386 -5.57 34.76 44.12
CA LYS A 386 -5.34 33.61 45.02
C LYS A 386 -6.54 33.29 45.89
N GLU A 387 -7.14 34.31 46.53
CA GLU A 387 -8.30 34.14 47.41
C GLU A 387 -9.51 33.57 46.67
N ARG A 388 -9.68 33.93 45.39
CA ARG A 388 -10.80 33.47 44.56
C ARG A 388 -10.48 32.23 43.71
N GLY A 389 -9.25 31.71 43.77
CA GLY A 389 -8.83 30.56 42.97
C GLY A 389 -8.88 30.79 41.45
N MET A 390 -8.76 32.04 41.00
CA MET A 390 -8.88 32.45 39.59
C MET A 390 -7.54 32.95 39.04
N LYS A 391 -7.40 33.00 37.71
CA LYS A 391 -6.22 33.62 37.09
C LYS A 391 -6.31 35.15 37.19
N MET A 392 -5.15 35.80 37.29
CA MET A 392 -5.03 37.27 37.36
C MET A 392 -5.84 38.00 36.27
N ASN A 393 -5.78 37.48 35.03
CA ASN A 393 -6.49 38.06 33.90
C ASN A 393 -8.01 37.90 34.01
N GLU A 394 -8.49 36.79 34.57
CA GLU A 394 -9.94 36.54 34.77
C GLU A 394 -10.50 37.48 35.83
N ILE A 395 -9.75 37.74 36.91
CA ILE A 395 -10.11 38.76 37.90
C ILE A 395 -10.14 40.15 37.28
N LEU A 396 -9.14 40.49 36.46
CA LEU A 396 -9.08 41.79 35.80
C LEU A 396 -10.28 42.00 34.85
N GLU A 397 -10.60 41.02 34.01
CA GLU A 397 -11.77 41.06 33.12
C GLU A 397 -13.07 41.24 33.92
N ARG A 398 -13.23 40.48 35.01
CA ARG A 398 -14.42 40.57 35.86
C ARG A 398 -14.55 41.93 36.55
N LEU A 399 -13.45 42.48 37.08
CA LEU A 399 -13.46 43.82 37.68
C LEU A 399 -13.87 44.89 36.66
N ILE A 400 -13.42 44.76 35.41
CA ILE A 400 -13.79 45.66 34.32
C ILE A 400 -15.28 45.52 33.98
N GLU A 401 -15.79 44.29 33.84
CA GLU A 401 -17.20 44.03 33.53
C GLU A 401 -18.13 44.49 34.65
N ASP A 402 -17.78 44.21 35.92
CA ASP A 402 -18.51 44.64 37.10
C ASP A 402 -18.59 46.19 37.14
N ALA A 403 -17.46 46.87 36.96
CA ALA A 403 -17.41 48.33 36.92
C ALA A 403 -18.20 48.90 35.73
N TYR A 404 -18.13 48.28 34.56
CA TYR A 404 -18.85 48.71 33.36
C TYR A 404 -20.37 48.51 33.49
N SER A 405 -20.79 47.41 34.11
CA SER A 405 -22.21 47.13 34.39
C SER A 405 -22.83 48.15 35.36
N LEU A 406 -22.05 48.63 36.32
CA LEU A 406 -22.45 49.69 37.25
C LEU A 406 -22.58 51.05 36.57
N MET A 407 -21.83 51.32 35.49
CA MET A 407 -21.94 52.55 34.70
C MET A 407 -23.15 52.58 33.75
N LYS A 408 -23.77 51.43 33.45
CA LYS A 408 -24.94 51.32 32.55
C LYS A 408 -26.29 51.40 33.28
N LYS A 409 -26.29 51.51 34.60
CA LYS A 409 -27.46 51.90 35.40
C LYS A 409 -27.47 53.40 35.58
#